data_AF-A0A7V7KSL7-F1
#
_entry.id   AF-A0A7V7KSL7-F1
#
_cell.length_a   1.000
_cell.length_b   1.000
_cell.length_c   1.000
_cell.angle_alpha   90.00
_cell.angle_beta   90.00
_cell.angle_gamma   90.00
#
_symmetry.space_group_name_H-M   'P 1'
#
loop_
_entity.id
_entity.type
_entity.pdbx_description
1 polymer ?
#
loop_
_entity_poly.entity_id
_entity_poly.type
_entity_poly.pdbx_seq_one_letter_code
_entity_poly.pdbx_strand_id
1 'polypeptide(L)'
;MQRQYALGIGFHDTASGRDCILEYPYPAIPLAISAWEALRAYMEYEVHSLEDIHVEDELHEPGDPPYEGLHTFRNARRRLHRRYRDGEVGLWMIFGWYLYHVMTLWTLPAFIAQREALWLQRRPQTSVPKKMAQWSEPLPEDQWAKPSELLKRQSAAVKRVWAKKKQAPLAAVFAEARSLTGDKELQREV
;
A
#
# COMPACT_ATOMS: atom_id res chain seq x y z
N MET A 1 26.69 -5.35 -12.77
CA MET A 1 26.28 -5.52 -11.36
C MET A 1 24.85 -5.03 -11.22
N GLN A 2 23.90 -5.91 -10.90
CA GLN A 2 22.51 -5.52 -10.63
C GLN A 2 22.46 -4.88 -9.23
N ARG A 3 22.01 -3.63 -9.14
CA ARG A 3 21.96 -2.91 -7.87
C ARG A 3 20.81 -3.48 -7.04
N GLN A 4 21.14 -4.19 -5.97
CA GLN A 4 20.17 -4.76 -5.04
C GLN A 4 19.90 -3.74 -3.94
N TYR A 5 18.61 -3.50 -3.67
CA TYR A 5 18.15 -2.67 -2.56
C TYR A 5 17.55 -3.61 -1.51
N ALA A 6 17.57 -3.22 -0.25
CA ALA A 6 16.98 -4.02 0.81
C ALA A 6 16.35 -3.14 1.88
N LEU A 7 15.30 -3.65 2.52
CA LEU A 7 14.78 -3.13 3.78
C LEU A 7 15.40 -3.94 4.91
N GLY A 8 16.15 -3.29 5.80
CA GLY A 8 16.74 -3.91 6.99
C GLY A 8 15.94 -3.57 8.23
N ILE A 9 15.56 -4.57 9.02
CA ILE A 9 14.95 -4.40 10.35
C ILE A 9 15.93 -4.94 11.39
N GLY A 10 16.49 -4.05 12.21
CA GLY A 10 17.34 -4.41 13.33
C GLY A 10 16.52 -4.60 14.60
N PHE A 11 16.74 -5.69 15.33
CA PHE A 11 16.18 -5.89 16.67
C PHE A 11 17.21 -6.52 17.61
N HIS A 12 17.14 -6.14 18.87
CA HIS A 12 17.99 -6.70 19.92
C HIS A 12 17.28 -7.89 20.56
N ASP A 13 17.88 -9.08 20.43
CA ASP A 13 17.36 -10.26 21.13
C ASP A 13 17.85 -10.26 22.58
N THR A 14 16.97 -9.90 23.52
CA THR A 14 17.27 -9.84 24.95
C THR A 14 17.60 -11.21 25.56
N ALA A 15 17.18 -12.31 24.93
CA ALA A 15 17.47 -13.67 25.42
C ALA A 15 18.86 -14.16 24.95
N SER A 16 19.25 -13.79 23.73
CA SER A 16 20.54 -14.18 23.15
C SER A 16 21.65 -13.15 23.34
N GLY A 17 21.30 -11.92 23.73
CA GLY A 17 22.23 -10.78 23.86
C GLY A 17 22.86 -10.36 22.52
N ARG A 18 22.21 -10.64 21.39
CA ARG A 18 22.73 -10.39 20.04
C ARG A 18 21.83 -9.41 19.30
N ASP A 19 22.45 -8.51 18.55
CA ASP A 19 21.75 -7.69 17.57
C ASP A 19 21.51 -8.53 16.31
N CYS A 20 20.25 -8.68 15.95
CA CYS A 20 19.82 -9.38 14.75
C CYS A 20 19.36 -8.35 13.71
N ILE A 21 19.80 -8.52 12.46
CA ILE A 21 19.37 -7.70 11.34
C ILE A 21 18.65 -8.62 10.35
N LEU A 22 17.42 -8.27 10.01
CA LEU A 22 16.60 -8.97 9.03
C LEU A 22 16.54 -8.13 7.76
N GLU A 23 17.15 -8.62 6.69
CA GLU A 23 17.20 -7.91 5.40
C GLU A 23 16.26 -8.57 4.40
N TYR A 24 15.35 -7.77 3.84
CA TYR A 24 14.46 -8.20 2.75
C TYR A 24 14.89 -7.55 1.44
N PRO A 25 15.34 -8.33 0.44
CA PRO A 25 15.80 -7.78 -0.83
C PRO A 25 14.62 -7.29 -1.68
N TYR A 26 14.77 -6.12 -2.29
CA TYR A 26 13.84 -5.52 -3.23
C TYR A 26 14.53 -5.23 -4.57
N PRO A 27 13.82 -5.41 -5.70
CA PRO A 27 14.39 -5.17 -7.02
C PRO A 27 14.53 -3.67 -7.35
N ALA A 28 13.94 -2.78 -6.55
CA ALA A 28 14.02 -1.33 -6.74
C ALA A 28 13.85 -0.55 -5.41
N ILE A 29 14.50 0.61 -5.28
CA ILE A 29 14.36 1.52 -4.12
C ILE A 29 12.90 1.84 -3.80
N PRO A 30 12.04 2.21 -4.78
CA PRO A 30 10.68 2.62 -4.46
C PRO A 30 9.87 1.52 -3.76
N LEU A 31 10.18 0.25 -4.03
CA LEU A 31 9.54 -0.89 -3.37
C LEU A 31 10.01 -1.07 -1.93
N ALA A 32 11.30 -0.85 -1.66
CA ALA A 32 11.82 -0.85 -0.29
C ALA A 32 11.23 0.32 0.52
N ILE A 33 11.13 1.52 -0.09
CA ILE A 33 10.48 2.68 0.52
C ILE A 33 8.99 2.41 0.75
N SER A 34 8.27 1.85 -0.22
CA SER A 34 6.85 1.56 -0.06
C SER A 34 6.58 0.53 1.03
N ALA A 35 7.44 -0.48 1.17
CA ALA A 35 7.34 -1.47 2.24
C ALA A 35 7.55 -0.82 3.62
N TRP A 36 8.53 0.09 3.74
CA TRP A 36 8.72 0.87 4.96
C TRP A 36 7.52 1.77 5.26
N GLU A 37 7.00 2.47 4.26
CA GLU A 37 5.82 3.33 4.40
C GLU A 37 4.57 2.54 4.77
N ALA A 38 4.39 1.32 4.27
CA ALA A 38 3.30 0.44 4.66
C ALA A 38 3.42 -0.01 6.12
N LEU A 39 4.62 -0.37 6.57
CA LEU A 39 4.88 -0.72 7.97
C LEU A 39 4.63 0.49 8.89
N ARG A 40 5.14 1.66 8.50
CA ARG A 40 4.89 2.92 9.23
C ARG A 40 3.42 3.28 9.22
N ALA A 41 2.72 3.10 8.09
CA ALA A 41 1.29 3.29 7.99
C ALA A 41 0.56 2.43 9.01
N TYR A 42 0.88 1.13 9.11
CA TYR A 42 0.31 0.23 10.11
C TYR A 42 0.62 0.62 11.57
N MET A 43 1.84 1.09 11.85
CA MET A 43 2.26 1.45 13.21
C MET A 43 1.75 2.84 13.67
N GLU A 44 1.65 3.81 12.76
CA GLU A 44 1.34 5.21 13.10
C GLU A 44 -0.08 5.63 12.74
N TYR A 45 -0.69 4.99 11.75
CA TYR A 45 -2.01 5.30 11.25
C TYR A 45 -2.88 4.06 11.50
N GLU A 46 -4.10 4.22 11.99
CA GLU A 46 -5.06 3.13 12.23
C GLU A 46 -5.58 2.52 10.91
N VAL A 47 -4.69 2.29 9.95
CA VAL A 47 -4.94 1.68 8.66
C VAL A 47 -4.89 0.18 8.90
N HIS A 48 -6.07 -0.39 9.09
CA HIS A 48 -6.21 -1.80 9.46
C HIS A 48 -6.70 -2.67 8.30
N SER A 49 -7.10 -2.06 7.19
CA SER A 49 -7.58 -2.76 6.01
C SER A 49 -6.84 -2.32 4.75
N LEU A 50 -6.77 -3.23 3.78
CA LEU A 50 -6.20 -2.93 2.47
C LEU A 50 -7.08 -1.88 1.75
N GLU A 51 -8.38 -1.92 1.99
CA GLU A 51 -9.38 -0.98 1.50
C GLU A 51 -9.08 0.47 1.94
N ASP A 52 -8.52 0.68 3.14
CA ASP A 52 -8.15 2.01 3.63
C ASP A 52 -6.93 2.61 2.89
N ILE A 53 -6.10 1.76 2.27
CA ILE A 53 -4.89 2.15 1.54
C ILE A 53 -5.18 2.40 0.05
N HIS A 54 -6.17 1.69 -0.49
CA HIS A 54 -6.51 1.77 -1.91
C HIS A 54 -7.00 3.16 -2.32
N VAL A 55 -6.61 3.59 -3.52
CA VAL A 55 -7.02 4.87 -4.08
C VAL A 55 -8.42 4.72 -4.70
N GLU A 56 -9.32 5.64 -4.36
CA GLU A 56 -10.77 5.64 -4.66
C GLU A 56 -11.15 5.71 -6.17
N ASP A 57 -10.22 5.50 -7.11
CA ASP A 57 -10.47 5.46 -8.57
C ASP A 57 -9.63 4.36 -9.29
N GLU A 58 -9.31 3.28 -8.58
CA GLU A 58 -8.65 2.11 -9.17
C GLU A 58 -9.64 1.09 -9.76
N LEU A 59 -9.12 -0.01 -10.29
CA LEU A 59 -9.89 -1.08 -10.94
C LEU A 59 -10.80 -1.86 -9.97
N HIS A 60 -10.61 -1.63 -8.67
CA HIS A 60 -11.27 -2.29 -7.55
C HIS A 60 -12.27 -1.32 -6.93
N GLU A 61 -13.55 -1.69 -6.89
CA GLU A 61 -14.61 -0.86 -6.31
C GLU A 61 -14.88 -1.28 -4.85
N PRO A 62 -15.40 -0.37 -3.98
CA PRO A 62 -15.73 -0.71 -2.61
C PRO A 62 -16.66 -1.93 -2.52
N GLY A 63 -16.22 -2.98 -1.82
CA GLY A 63 -16.94 -4.25 -1.67
C GLY A 63 -16.56 -5.34 -2.66
N ASP A 64 -15.63 -5.08 -3.59
CA ASP A 64 -15.07 -6.12 -4.44
C ASP A 64 -14.18 -7.11 -3.65
N PRO A 65 -14.09 -8.38 -4.07
CA PRO A 65 -13.19 -9.36 -3.45
C PRO A 65 -11.71 -8.94 -3.54
N PRO A 66 -10.85 -9.29 -2.57
CA PRO A 66 -9.47 -8.78 -2.49
C PRO A 66 -8.50 -9.37 -3.55
N TYR A 67 -9.01 -10.04 -4.58
CA TYR A 67 -8.22 -10.64 -5.65
C TYR A 67 -8.65 -10.08 -7.01
N GLU A 68 -7.75 -10.01 -7.98
CA GLU A 68 -8.13 -9.59 -9.33
C GLU A 68 -8.91 -10.68 -10.07
N GLY A 69 -9.89 -10.29 -10.90
CA GLY A 69 -10.70 -11.25 -11.63
C GLY A 69 -11.72 -10.64 -12.57
N LEU A 70 -12.84 -11.34 -12.78
CA LEU A 70 -13.85 -10.87 -13.74
C LEU A 70 -14.51 -9.55 -13.32
N HIS A 71 -14.58 -9.25 -12.02
CA HIS A 71 -15.13 -8.00 -11.51
C HIS A 71 -14.22 -6.82 -11.88
N THR A 72 -12.90 -6.92 -11.70
CA THR A 72 -11.96 -5.85 -12.10
C THR A 72 -12.04 -5.56 -13.60
N PHE A 73 -12.18 -6.60 -14.44
CA PHE A 73 -12.41 -6.42 -15.87
C PHE A 73 -13.73 -5.70 -16.19
N ARG A 74 -14.82 -6.05 -15.50
CA ARG A 74 -16.12 -5.38 -15.68
C ARG A 74 -16.07 -3.92 -15.23
N ASN A 75 -15.36 -3.63 -14.14
CA ASN A 75 -15.16 -2.28 -13.64
C ASN A 75 -14.30 -1.45 -14.60
N ALA A 76 -13.21 -2.03 -15.12
CA ALA A 76 -12.37 -1.42 -16.14
C ALA A 76 -13.18 -1.06 -17.40
N ARG A 77 -14.04 -1.97 -17.86
CA ARG A 77 -14.95 -1.72 -18.97
C ARG A 77 -15.94 -0.59 -18.63
N ARG A 78 -16.57 -0.63 -17.47
CA ARG A 78 -17.53 0.40 -17.03
C ARG A 78 -16.87 1.78 -16.98
N ARG A 79 -15.64 1.85 -16.45
CA ARG A 79 -14.82 3.06 -16.39
C ARG A 79 -14.46 3.57 -17.78
N LEU A 80 -14.04 2.71 -18.70
CA LEU A 80 -13.74 3.11 -20.08
C LEU A 80 -14.97 3.74 -20.77
N HIS A 81 -16.15 3.14 -20.59
CA HIS A 81 -17.41 3.68 -21.13
C HIS A 81 -17.85 4.96 -20.43
N ARG A 82 -17.59 5.11 -19.13
CA ARG A 82 -17.81 6.38 -18.40
C ARG A 82 -16.92 7.49 -18.97
N ARG A 83 -15.62 7.25 -19.07
CA ARG A 83 -14.65 8.20 -19.63
C ARG A 83 -14.97 8.59 -21.07
N TYR A 84 -15.55 7.68 -21.84
CA TYR A 84 -16.03 8.00 -23.18
C TYR A 84 -17.23 8.95 -23.17
N ARG A 85 -18.21 8.69 -22.29
CA ARG A 85 -19.37 9.56 -22.09
C ARG A 85 -18.98 10.94 -21.61
N ASP A 86 -17.96 11.01 -20.77
CA ASP A 86 -17.42 12.26 -20.20
C ASP A 86 -16.47 12.97 -21.18
N GLY A 87 -16.21 12.39 -22.35
CA GLY A 87 -15.40 12.99 -23.42
C GLY A 87 -13.89 12.91 -23.19
N GLU A 88 -13.42 12.22 -22.15
CA GLU A 88 -12.00 12.07 -21.84
C GLU A 88 -11.24 11.13 -22.79
N VAL A 89 -11.95 10.17 -23.39
CA VAL A 89 -11.37 9.21 -24.33
C VAL A 89 -12.15 9.18 -25.64
N GLY A 90 -11.43 9.06 -26.76
CA GLY A 90 -12.03 8.94 -28.09
C GLY A 90 -12.44 7.50 -28.43
N LEU A 91 -13.24 7.37 -29.50
CA LEU A 91 -13.68 6.07 -30.05
C LEU A 91 -12.52 5.10 -30.34
N TRP A 92 -11.37 5.61 -30.77
CA TRP A 92 -10.17 4.80 -31.05
C TRP A 92 -9.62 4.10 -29.81
N MET A 93 -9.70 4.73 -28.64
CA MET A 93 -9.26 4.10 -27.39
C MET A 93 -10.18 2.93 -27.01
N ILE A 94 -11.49 3.08 -27.22
CA ILE A 94 -12.47 2.00 -26.98
C ILE A 94 -12.22 0.85 -27.94
N PHE A 95 -12.05 1.16 -29.22
CA PHE A 95 -11.75 0.16 -30.24
C PHE A 95 -10.45 -0.58 -29.94
N GLY A 96 -9.37 0.14 -29.63
CA GLY A 96 -8.07 -0.43 -29.26
C GLY A 96 -8.15 -1.29 -28.01
N TRP A 97 -8.89 -0.85 -26.99
CA TRP A 97 -9.13 -1.63 -25.77
C TRP A 97 -9.81 -2.96 -26.09
N TYR A 98 -10.85 -2.95 -26.91
CA TYR A 98 -11.53 -4.18 -27.31
C TYR A 98 -10.65 -5.07 -28.18
N LEU A 99 -9.94 -4.52 -29.17
CA LEU A 99 -9.03 -5.27 -30.02
C LEU A 99 -7.93 -5.96 -29.21
N TYR A 100 -7.28 -5.24 -28.29
CA TYR A 100 -6.28 -5.79 -27.39
C TYR A 100 -6.85 -6.96 -26.58
N HIS A 101 -8.04 -6.80 -26.01
CA HIS A 101 -8.66 -7.86 -25.23
C HIS A 101 -9.09 -9.04 -26.09
N VAL A 102 -9.54 -8.87 -27.34
CA VAL A 102 -9.79 -10.02 -28.23
C VAL A 102 -8.49 -10.82 -28.44
N MET A 103 -7.39 -10.12 -28.69
CA MET A 103 -6.08 -10.74 -28.92
C MET A 103 -5.53 -11.47 -27.69
N THR A 104 -5.85 -11.00 -26.48
CA THR A 104 -5.43 -11.61 -25.21
C THR A 104 -6.42 -12.62 -24.62
N LEU A 105 -7.31 -13.19 -25.45
CA LEU A 105 -8.32 -14.18 -25.06
C LEU A 105 -9.42 -13.64 -24.13
N TRP A 106 -9.72 -12.35 -24.28
CA TRP A 106 -10.81 -11.60 -23.66
C TRP A 106 -10.87 -11.78 -22.14
N THR A 107 -11.92 -12.41 -21.63
CA THR A 107 -12.14 -12.61 -20.19
C THR A 107 -11.52 -13.91 -19.68
N LEU A 108 -10.89 -14.72 -20.54
CA LEU A 108 -10.34 -16.01 -20.15
C LEU A 108 -9.24 -15.86 -19.08
N PRO A 109 -8.26 -14.94 -19.21
CA PRO A 109 -7.24 -14.74 -18.17
C PRO A 109 -7.86 -14.32 -16.84
N ALA A 110 -8.81 -13.37 -16.86
CA ALA A 110 -9.50 -12.89 -15.65
C ALA A 110 -10.33 -14.00 -14.96
N PHE A 111 -10.92 -14.90 -15.75
CA PHE A 111 -11.63 -16.07 -15.22
C PHE A 111 -10.67 -17.09 -14.59
N ILE A 112 -9.52 -17.34 -15.22
CA ILE A 112 -8.49 -18.23 -14.68
C ILE A 112 -7.95 -17.67 -13.36
N ALA A 113 -7.60 -16.37 -13.32
CA ALA A 113 -7.14 -15.70 -12.11
C ALA A 113 -8.17 -15.79 -10.97
N GLN A 114 -9.45 -15.51 -11.27
CA GLN A 114 -10.52 -15.67 -10.29
C GLN A 114 -10.62 -17.12 -9.78
N ARG A 115 -10.52 -18.12 -10.66
CA ARG A 115 -10.60 -19.52 -10.27
C ARG A 115 -9.40 -19.95 -9.44
N GLU A 116 -8.20 -19.49 -9.79
CA GLU A 116 -6.97 -19.72 -9.04
C GLU A 116 -7.03 -19.09 -7.65
N ALA A 117 -7.45 -17.83 -7.55
CA ALA A 117 -7.64 -17.16 -6.27
C ALA A 117 -8.62 -17.90 -5.36
N LEU A 118 -9.79 -18.28 -5.90
CA LEU A 118 -10.77 -19.09 -5.16
C LEU A 118 -10.22 -20.47 -4.77
N TRP A 119 -9.36 -21.06 -5.60
CA TRP A 119 -8.73 -22.33 -5.30
C TRP A 119 -7.67 -22.20 -4.20
N LEU A 120 -6.85 -21.15 -4.23
CA LEU A 120 -5.88 -20.83 -3.18
C LEU A 120 -6.57 -20.51 -1.85
N GLN A 121 -7.71 -19.82 -1.87
CA GLN A 121 -8.52 -19.58 -0.67
C GLN A 121 -9.10 -20.86 -0.06
N ARG A 122 -9.47 -21.83 -0.90
CA ARG A 122 -9.98 -23.13 -0.44
C ARG A 122 -8.89 -24.08 0.02
N ARG A 123 -7.65 -23.89 -0.43
CA ARG A 123 -6.52 -24.63 0.12
C ARG A 123 -6.38 -24.23 1.59
N PRO A 124 -6.15 -25.20 2.49
CA PRO A 124 -5.81 -24.87 3.86
C PRO A 124 -4.57 -23.99 3.79
N GLN A 125 -4.72 -22.70 4.12
CA GLN A 125 -3.57 -21.84 4.28
C GLN A 125 -2.68 -22.52 5.30
N THR A 126 -1.40 -22.70 4.96
CA THR A 126 -0.45 -23.29 5.88
C THR A 126 -0.57 -22.51 7.18
N SER A 127 -1.11 -23.15 8.22
CA SER A 127 -1.41 -22.46 9.46
C SER A 127 -0.11 -21.83 9.93
N VAL A 128 -0.13 -20.52 10.17
CA VAL A 128 1.00 -19.82 10.79
C VAL A 128 1.45 -20.69 11.98
N PRO A 129 2.73 -21.11 12.05
CA PRO A 129 3.19 -21.98 13.13
C PRO A 129 2.71 -21.42 14.48
N LYS A 130 2.22 -22.24 15.40
CA LYS A 130 1.59 -21.74 16.65
C LYS A 130 2.44 -20.70 17.40
N LYS A 131 3.76 -20.89 17.41
CA LYS A 131 4.73 -19.93 17.96
C LYS A 131 4.68 -18.57 17.26
N MET A 132 4.55 -18.59 15.94
CA MET A 132 4.38 -17.42 15.08
C MET A 132 2.94 -16.85 15.12
N ALA A 133 1.93 -17.58 15.62
CA ALA A 133 0.63 -16.98 15.90
C ALA A 133 0.68 -16.22 17.23
N GLN A 134 1.29 -16.83 18.25
CA GLN A 134 1.40 -16.26 19.60
C GLN A 134 2.21 -14.95 19.65
N TRP A 135 3.36 -14.87 18.96
CA TRP A 135 4.13 -13.62 18.89
C TRP A 135 3.46 -12.51 18.04
N SER A 136 2.37 -12.84 17.33
CA SER A 136 1.65 -11.93 16.44
C SER A 136 0.34 -11.46 17.07
N GLU A 137 0.02 -11.92 18.27
CA GLU A 137 -1.04 -11.31 19.06
C GLU A 137 -0.67 -9.84 19.35
N PRO A 138 -1.65 -8.92 19.26
CA PRO A 138 -1.38 -7.52 19.52
C PRO A 138 -0.85 -7.35 20.95
N LEU A 139 0.17 -6.51 21.10
CA LEU A 139 0.68 -6.14 22.41
C LEU A 139 -0.45 -5.51 23.24
N PRO A 140 -0.48 -5.72 24.56
CA PRO A 140 -1.37 -5.00 25.45
C PRO A 140 -1.26 -3.47 25.27
N GLU A 141 -2.38 -2.75 25.33
CA GLU A 141 -2.45 -1.30 25.06
C GLU A 141 -1.51 -0.46 25.96
N ASP A 142 -1.23 -0.95 27.17
CA ASP A 142 -0.29 -0.35 28.13
C ASP A 142 1.17 -0.37 27.64
N GLN A 143 1.51 -1.30 26.75
CA GLN A 143 2.84 -1.44 26.15
C GLN A 143 2.98 -0.70 24.82
N TRP A 144 1.91 -0.05 24.34
CA TRP A 144 1.97 0.70 23.10
C TRP A 144 2.82 1.96 23.29
N ALA A 145 3.76 2.16 22.37
CA ALA A 145 4.56 3.37 22.34
C ALA A 145 3.64 4.58 22.11
N LYS A 146 3.65 5.54 23.04
CA LYS A 146 2.89 6.78 22.86
C LYS A 146 3.62 7.66 21.85
N PRO A 147 2.95 8.15 20.80
CA PRO A 147 3.59 9.03 19.82
C PRO A 147 4.12 10.28 20.51
N SER A 148 5.34 10.70 20.15
CA SER A 148 5.97 11.88 20.72
C SER A 148 5.16 13.14 20.40
N GLU A 149 5.27 14.17 21.26
CA GLU A 149 4.57 15.45 21.03
C GLU A 149 5.01 16.12 19.74
N LEU A 150 6.28 15.94 19.34
CA LEU A 150 6.80 16.41 18.05
C LEU A 150 6.06 15.72 16.89
N LEU A 151 5.94 14.39 16.94
CA LEU A 151 5.26 13.62 15.91
C LEU A 151 3.78 14.02 15.81
N LYS A 152 3.08 14.15 16.95
CA LYS A 152 1.68 14.63 16.97
C LYS A 152 1.54 16.00 16.30
N ARG A 153 2.46 16.93 16.57
CA ARG A 153 2.47 18.27 15.96
C ARG A 153 2.69 18.20 14.45
N GLN A 154 3.66 17.40 14.00
CA GLN A 154 3.95 17.20 12.57
C GLN A 154 2.75 16.57 11.84
N SER A 155 2.16 15.51 12.41
CA SER A 155 0.97 14.85 11.85
C SER A 155 -0.22 15.81 11.77
N ALA A 156 -0.43 16.66 12.78
CA ALA A 156 -1.46 17.68 12.74
C ALA A 156 -1.20 18.74 11.65
N ALA A 157 0.05 19.14 11.42
CA ALA A 157 0.41 20.06 10.35
C ALA A 157 0.16 19.44 8.96
N VAL A 158 0.56 18.20 8.73
CA VAL A 158 0.30 17.46 7.48
C VAL A 158 -1.20 17.35 7.22
N LYS A 159 -2.01 16.94 8.22
CA LYS A 159 -3.47 16.85 8.09
C LYS A 159 -4.11 18.18 7.70
N ARG A 160 -3.63 19.30 8.25
CA ARG A 160 -4.11 20.66 7.90
C ARG A 160 -3.78 21.06 6.47
N VAL A 161 -2.56 20.77 5.99
CA VAL A 161 -2.16 21.05 4.60
C VAL A 161 -2.93 20.15 3.64
N TRP A 162 -3.05 18.86 3.94
CA TRP A 162 -3.80 17.88 3.15
C TRP A 162 -5.27 18.25 3.02
N ALA A 163 -5.93 18.66 4.11
CA ALA A 163 -7.33 19.09 4.08
C ALA A 163 -7.58 20.27 3.13
N LYS A 164 -6.59 21.18 2.99
CA LYS A 164 -6.65 22.32 2.06
C LYS A 164 -6.28 21.95 0.63
N LYS A 165 -5.45 20.92 0.44
CA LYS A 165 -4.84 20.55 -0.85
C LYS A 165 -4.94 19.05 -1.11
N LYS A 166 -6.16 18.50 -1.08
CA LYS A 166 -6.42 17.05 -1.24
C LYS A 166 -5.86 16.43 -2.53
N GLN A 167 -5.60 17.24 -3.57
CA GLN A 167 -5.09 16.79 -4.87
C GLN A 167 -3.61 17.14 -5.11
N ALA A 168 -2.94 17.79 -4.14
CA ALA A 168 -1.53 18.14 -4.32
C ALA A 168 -0.63 16.90 -4.19
N PRO A 169 0.51 16.87 -4.90
CA PRO A 169 1.50 15.80 -4.74
C PRO A 169 1.91 15.68 -3.28
N LEU A 170 1.94 14.46 -2.76
CA LEU A 170 2.19 14.17 -1.34
C LEU A 170 3.51 14.79 -0.86
N ALA A 171 4.56 14.76 -1.69
CA ALA A 171 5.85 15.40 -1.42
C ALA A 171 5.73 16.92 -1.17
N ALA A 172 4.86 17.63 -1.90
CA ALA A 172 4.64 19.05 -1.70
C ALA A 172 3.90 19.33 -0.38
N VAL A 173 2.94 18.46 -0.03
CA VAL A 173 2.19 18.54 1.23
C VAL A 173 3.11 18.37 2.44
N PHE A 174 4.01 17.37 2.40
CA PHE A 174 4.99 17.16 3.47
C PHE A 174 6.03 18.29 3.55
N ALA A 175 6.51 18.82 2.42
CA ALA A 175 7.44 19.94 2.40
C ALA A 175 6.85 21.21 3.05
N GLU A 176 5.59 21.51 2.76
CA GLU A 176 4.86 22.64 3.35
C GLU A 176 4.54 22.40 4.84
N ALA A 177 4.14 21.19 5.22
CA ALA A 177 3.93 20.86 6.62
C ALA A 177 5.23 20.98 7.46
N ARG A 178 6.38 20.63 6.87
CA ARG A 178 7.69 20.75 7.51
C ARG A 178 8.11 22.20 7.70
N SER A 179 7.86 23.06 6.71
CA SER A 179 8.15 24.50 6.83
C SER A 179 7.28 25.18 7.90
N LEU A 180 6.03 24.73 8.08
CA LEU A 180 5.13 25.20 9.14
C LEU A 180 5.52 24.74 10.55
N THR A 181 6.16 23.56 10.67
CA THR A 181 6.53 22.99 11.97
C THR A 181 7.89 23.48 12.45
N GLY A 182 8.77 23.90 11.53
CA GLY A 182 10.02 24.60 11.85
C GLY A 182 11.16 23.70 12.33
N ASP A 183 11.18 22.42 11.93
CA ASP A 183 12.24 21.48 12.34
C ASP A 183 13.55 21.72 11.58
N LYS A 184 14.46 22.46 12.22
CA LYS A 184 15.89 22.52 11.84
C LYS A 184 16.75 21.49 12.59
N GLU A 185 16.20 20.73 13.54
CA GLU A 185 17.01 19.87 14.43
C GLU A 185 17.47 18.55 13.77
N LEU A 186 16.75 18.02 12.78
CA LEU A 186 17.12 16.77 12.10
C LEU A 186 18.30 16.88 11.12
N GLN A 187 18.88 18.07 10.91
CA GLN A 187 20.11 18.25 10.11
C GLN A 187 21.41 18.18 10.94
N ARG A 188 21.32 17.98 12.26
CA ARG A 188 22.51 17.95 13.15
C ARG A 188 22.91 16.56 13.65
N GLU A 189 22.12 15.52 13.41
CA GLU A 189 22.40 14.15 13.87
C GLU A 189 22.57 13.12 12.74
N VAL A 190 23.03 13.56 11.57
CA VAL A 190 23.57 12.69 10.50
C VAL A 190 24.99 13.14 10.22
#